data_AF-A0A3C0KZ41-F1
#
_entry.id   AF-A0A3C0KZ41-F1
#
_cell.length_a   1.000
_cell.length_b   1.000
_cell.length_c   1.000
_cell.angle_alpha   90.00
_cell.angle_beta   90.00
_cell.angle_gamma   90.00
#
_symmetry.space_group_name_H-M   'P 1'
#
loop_
_entity.id
_entity.type
_entity.pdbx_description
1 polymer ?
#
loop_
_entity_poly.entity_id
_entity_poly.type
_entity_poly.pdbx_seq_one_letter_code
_entity_poly.pdbx_strand_id
1 'polypeptide(L)'
;MQLTKKCPKYTYRKDGVYYFSKAVPKDFLDLYCKPRIVKCLGTRSPQSAQFVAKAMLAKLEDYWLGIRLKRMEVPAAELLVHVRSAYSSELPLMSDALDAYVQIKGPDKSRL
;
A
#
# COMPACT_ATOMS: atom_id res chain seq x y z
N MET A 1 33.79 0.91 30.09
CA MET A 1 32.52 1.11 29.37
C MET A 1 31.49 0.12 29.94
N GLN A 2 30.53 0.58 30.76
CA GLN A 2 29.59 -0.30 31.44
C GLN A 2 28.46 -0.78 30.50
N LEU A 3 28.55 -2.02 30.03
CA LEU A 3 27.46 -2.84 29.46
C LEU A 3 26.86 -3.68 30.61
N THR A 4 25.56 -3.86 30.85
CA THR A 4 24.31 -3.34 30.30
C THR A 4 23.25 -3.50 31.41
N LYS A 5 22.62 -2.42 31.88
CA LYS A 5 21.23 -2.55 32.38
C LYS A 5 20.42 -2.95 31.15
N LYS A 6 19.70 -4.08 31.18
CA LYS A 6 18.83 -4.54 30.08
C LYS A 6 17.95 -3.38 29.64
N CYS A 7 18.33 -2.68 28.57
CA CYS A 7 17.56 -1.59 28.03
C CYS A 7 16.40 -2.20 27.24
N PRO A 8 15.18 -1.63 27.33
CA PRO A 8 14.07 -2.03 26.47
C PRO A 8 14.49 -2.02 24.99
N LYS A 9 13.90 -2.91 24.18
CA LYS A 9 14.23 -3.00 22.74
C LYS A 9 14.11 -1.62 22.06
N TYR A 10 15.05 -1.33 21.16
CA TYR A 10 15.14 -0.05 20.45
C TYR A 10 15.32 1.18 21.34
N THR A 11 15.79 1.00 22.58
CA THR A 11 16.08 2.12 23.47
C THR A 11 17.49 2.06 24.04
N TYR A 12 18.00 3.24 24.38
CA TYR A 12 19.21 3.41 25.18
C TYR A 12 19.00 4.56 26.16
N ARG A 13 19.83 4.63 27.19
CA ARG A 13 19.76 5.67 28.21
C ARG A 13 20.93 6.63 28.05
N LYS A 14 20.65 7.93 28.03
CA LYS A 14 21.63 9.02 28.01
C LYS A 14 21.18 10.08 29.02
N ASP A 15 22.08 10.48 29.92
CA ASP A 15 21.84 11.50 30.95
C ASP A 15 20.58 11.24 31.81
N GLY A 16 20.33 9.96 32.11
CA GLY A 16 19.17 9.55 32.92
C GLY A 16 17.86 9.43 32.16
N VAL A 17 17.80 9.85 30.89
CA VAL A 17 16.59 9.82 30.05
C VAL A 17 16.72 8.72 28.99
N TYR A 18 15.60 8.08 28.67
CA TYR A 18 15.55 7.09 27.59
C TYR A 18 15.38 7.75 26.22
N TYR A 19 16.09 7.19 25.25
CA TYR A 19 16.04 7.57 23.83
C TYR A 19 15.65 6.34 23.02
N PHE A 20 14.82 6.56 22.00
CA PHE A 20 14.52 5.61 20.95
C PHE A 20 15.64 5.62 19.90
N SER A 21 15.98 4.44 19.37
CA SER A 21 16.96 4.27 18.30
C SER A 21 16.56 3.13 17.37
N LYS A 22 16.26 3.45 16.11
CA LYS A 22 15.98 2.46 15.06
C LYS A 22 16.76 2.79 13.79
N ALA A 23 17.37 1.76 13.18
CA ALA A 23 18.00 1.91 11.87
C ALA A 23 16.92 2.07 10.80
N VAL A 24 17.19 2.94 9.82
CA VAL A 24 16.35 3.13 8.65
C VAL A 24 16.61 1.96 7.68
N PRO A 25 15.57 1.26 7.19
CA PRO A 25 15.70 0.25 6.16
C PRO A 25 16.31 0.82 4.88
N LYS A 26 17.01 -0.02 4.12
CA LYS A 26 17.72 0.38 2.89
C LYS A 26 16.80 1.12 1.91
N ASP A 27 15.58 0.63 1.73
CA ASP A 27 14.56 1.17 0.83
C ASP A 27 14.15 2.63 1.13
N PHE A 28 14.46 3.11 2.33
CA PHE A 28 14.11 4.45 2.81
C PHE A 28 15.33 5.34 3.05
N LEU A 29 16.56 4.86 2.82
CA LEU A 29 17.77 5.66 3.08
C LEU A 29 17.78 6.97 2.28
N ASP A 30 17.27 6.95 1.06
CA ASP A 30 17.18 8.13 0.19
C ASP A 30 16.21 9.20 0.73
N LEU A 31 15.27 8.82 1.60
CA LEU A 31 14.27 9.72 2.18
C LEU A 31 14.75 10.38 3.48
N TYR A 32 15.85 9.91 4.07
CA TYR A 32 16.35 10.41 5.36
C TYR A 32 17.80 10.86 5.25
N CYS A 33 18.11 12.05 5.76
CA CYS A 33 19.50 12.54 5.82
C CYS A 33 20.42 11.70 6.73
N LYS A 34 19.85 10.81 7.56
CA LYS A 34 20.60 9.96 8.50
C LYS A 34 20.10 8.53 8.44
N PRO A 35 20.99 7.52 8.52
CA PRO A 35 20.63 6.10 8.45
C PRO A 35 19.98 5.57 9.74
N ARG A 36 19.84 6.41 10.78
CA ARG A 36 19.30 6.02 12.09
C ARG A 36 18.42 7.11 12.65
N ILE A 37 17.22 6.74 13.05
CA ILE A 37 16.26 7.62 13.70
C ILE A 37 16.48 7.54 15.21
N VAL A 38 16.79 8.69 15.81
CA VAL A 38 17.00 8.84 17.25
C VAL A 38 16.03 9.89 17.77
N LYS A 39 15.27 9.55 18.82
CA LYS A 39 14.31 10.49 19.43
C LYS A 39 14.32 10.33 20.94
N CYS A 40 14.34 11.45 21.67
CA CYS A 40 14.15 11.43 23.12
C CYS A 40 12.74 10.94 23.44
N LEU A 41 12.62 9.97 24.36
CA LEU A 41 11.32 9.47 24.82
C LEU A 41 10.74 10.32 25.96
N GLY A 42 11.55 11.18 26.58
CA GLY A 42 11.12 12.07 27.66
C GLY A 42 10.84 11.36 28.99
N THR A 43 11.28 10.12 29.15
CA THR A 43 10.99 9.31 30.35
C THR A 43 12.27 8.77 30.99
N ARG A 44 12.26 8.63 32.33
CA ARG A 44 13.34 8.01 33.13
C ARG A 44 12.98 6.60 33.62
N SER A 45 11.70 6.22 33.51
CA SER A 45 11.20 4.90 33.89
C SER A 45 11.36 3.89 32.73
N PRO A 46 11.91 2.69 32.97
CA PRO A 46 12.08 1.68 31.93
C PRO A 46 10.76 1.18 31.34
N GLN A 47 9.71 1.03 32.17
CA GLN A 47 8.40 0.55 31.72
C GLN A 47 7.72 1.58 30.80
N SER A 48 7.74 2.85 31.21
CA SER A 48 7.23 3.94 30.39
C SER A 48 8.02 4.09 29.09
N ALA A 49 9.36 4.00 29.17
CA ALA A 49 10.22 4.00 27.98
C ALA A 49 9.88 2.86 27.02
N GLN A 50 9.63 1.65 27.52
CA GLN A 50 9.23 0.51 26.71
C GLN A 50 7.89 0.74 26.01
N PHE A 51 6.89 1.26 26.74
CA PHE A 51 5.57 1.56 26.18
C PHE A 51 5.66 2.61 25.07
N VAL A 52 6.32 3.75 25.35
CA VAL A 52 6.46 4.84 24.37
C VAL A 52 7.33 4.40 23.18
N ALA A 53 8.40 3.63 23.41
CA ALA A 53 9.22 3.09 22.33
C ALA A 53 8.42 2.15 21.42
N LYS A 54 7.53 1.32 21.98
CA LYS A 54 6.66 0.44 21.20
C LYS A 54 5.64 1.25 20.38
N ALA A 55 5.04 2.28 20.96
CA ALA A 55 4.13 3.17 20.23
C ALA A 55 4.84 3.93 19.09
N MET A 56 6.06 4.43 19.36
CA MET A 56 6.89 5.10 18.36
C MET A 56 7.31 4.14 17.24
N LEU A 57 7.63 2.89 17.59
CA LEU A 57 7.97 1.84 16.63
C LEU A 57 6.79 1.56 15.70
N ALA A 58 5.60 1.34 16.25
CA ALA A 58 4.39 1.04 15.48
C ALA A 58 4.07 2.16 14.48
N LYS A 59 4.03 3.41 14.95
CA LYS A 59 3.77 4.58 14.09
C LYS A 59 4.75 4.70 12.93
N LEU A 60 6.01 4.33 13.18
CA LEU A 60 7.09 4.44 12.21
C LEU A 60 7.06 3.27 11.21
N GLU A 61 6.63 2.09 11.64
CA GLU A 61 6.34 0.95 10.76
C GLU A 61 5.13 1.19 9.87
N ASP A 62 4.05 1.76 10.41
CA ASP A 62 2.86 2.13 9.64
C ASP A 62 3.19 3.17 8.56
N TYR A 63 4.02 4.16 8.89
CA TYR A 63 4.48 5.16 7.93
C TYR A 63 5.29 4.52 6.78
N TRP A 64 6.24 3.65 7.10
CA TRP A 64 7.04 2.92 6.10
C TRP A 64 6.19 1.98 5.26
N LEU A 65 5.22 1.30 5.86
CA LEU A 65 4.25 0.47 5.15
C LEU A 65 3.44 1.32 4.16
N GLY A 66 2.95 2.48 4.57
CA GLY A 66 2.24 3.41 3.70
C GLY A 66 3.06 3.85 2.48
N ILE A 67 4.37 4.09 2.64
CA ILE A 67 5.24 4.40 1.49
C ILE A 67 5.38 3.19 0.56
N ARG A 68 5.55 1.99 1.10
CA ARG A 68 5.65 0.75 0.30
C ARG A 68 4.37 0.51 -0.49
N LEU A 69 3.21 0.66 0.14
CA LEU A 69 1.91 0.55 -0.53
C LEU A 69 1.74 1.57 -1.65
N LYS A 70 2.25 2.80 -1.48
CA LYS A 70 2.23 3.83 -2.55
C LYS A 70 3.16 3.52 -3.72
N ARG A 71 4.27 2.82 -3.47
CA ARG A 71 5.23 2.41 -4.51
C ARG A 71 4.80 1.13 -5.22
N MET A 72 3.93 0.33 -4.60
CA MET A 72 3.42 -0.91 -5.15
C MET A 72 2.40 -0.62 -6.26
N GLU A 73 2.49 -1.33 -7.37
CA GLU A 73 1.40 -1.39 -8.35
C GLU A 73 0.16 -2.05 -7.72
N VAL A 74 -1.00 -2.00 -8.39
CA VAL A 74 -2.29 -2.40 -7.81
C VAL A 74 -2.17 -3.76 -7.12
N PRO A 75 -2.29 -3.81 -5.78
CA PRO A 75 -2.11 -5.05 -5.04
C PRO A 75 -3.14 -6.08 -5.48
N ALA A 76 -2.67 -7.32 -5.69
CA ALA A 76 -3.51 -8.41 -6.18
C ALA A 76 -4.30 -8.04 -7.46
N ALA A 77 -3.62 -7.38 -8.41
CA ALA A 77 -4.19 -7.02 -9.70
C ALA A 77 -4.91 -8.20 -10.41
N GLU A 78 -4.41 -9.43 -10.21
CA GLU A 78 -5.01 -10.67 -10.71
C GLU A 78 -6.44 -10.93 -10.22
N LEU A 79 -6.78 -10.42 -9.02
CA LEU A 79 -8.11 -10.55 -8.43
C LEU A 79 -9.04 -9.42 -8.84
N LEU A 80 -8.57 -8.44 -9.60
CA LEU A 80 -9.44 -7.38 -10.09
C LEU A 80 -10.49 -8.00 -11.00
N VAL A 81 -11.74 -7.64 -10.72
CA VAL A 81 -12.83 -7.88 -11.66
C VAL A 81 -12.51 -7.04 -12.89
N HIS A 82 -11.93 -7.68 -13.88
CA HIS A 82 -11.88 -7.14 -15.22
C HIS A 82 -13.35 -6.93 -15.58
N VAL A 83 -13.78 -5.67 -15.66
CA VAL A 83 -15.03 -5.37 -16.36
C VAL A 83 -14.85 -6.08 -17.68
N ARG A 84 -15.63 -7.13 -17.93
CA ARG A 84 -15.74 -7.74 -19.25
C ARG A 84 -16.10 -6.55 -20.12
N SER A 85 -15.10 -5.99 -20.82
CA SER A 85 -15.31 -4.98 -21.84
C SER A 85 -16.48 -5.53 -22.63
N ALA A 86 -17.59 -4.80 -22.60
CA ALA A 86 -18.88 -5.24 -23.08
C ALA A 86 -18.64 -6.09 -24.32
N TYR A 87 -19.01 -7.37 -24.23
CA TYR A 87 -18.76 -8.38 -25.24
C TYR A 87 -18.84 -7.74 -26.62
N SER A 88 -17.70 -7.63 -27.31
CA SER A 88 -17.71 -7.56 -28.75
C SER A 88 -18.27 -8.92 -29.18
N SER A 89 -19.59 -9.04 -29.25
CA SER A 89 -20.18 -10.27 -29.77
C SER A 89 -19.78 -10.34 -31.23
N GLU A 90 -19.23 -11.48 -31.65
CA GLU A 90 -19.10 -11.81 -33.08
C GLU A 90 -20.48 -11.99 -33.75
N LEU A 91 -21.55 -11.86 -32.98
CA LEU A 91 -22.92 -11.90 -33.46
C LEU A 91 -23.24 -10.60 -34.20
N PRO A 92 -23.90 -10.69 -35.38
CA PRO A 92 -24.36 -9.51 -36.11
C PRO A 92 -25.31 -8.68 -35.24
N LEU A 93 -25.25 -7.37 -35.41
CA LEU A 93 -26.20 -6.47 -34.78
C LEU A 93 -27.60 -6.73 -35.36
N MET A 94 -28.65 -6.42 -34.60
CA MET A 94 -30.03 -6.56 -35.08
C MET A 94 -30.27 -5.78 -36.39
N SER A 95 -29.55 -4.66 -36.59
CA SER A 95 -29.54 -3.90 -37.85
C SER A 95 -28.96 -4.70 -39.01
N ASP A 96 -27.85 -5.42 -38.78
CA ASP A 96 -27.17 -6.19 -39.83
C ASP A 96 -28.07 -7.36 -40.28
N ALA A 97 -28.79 -7.97 -39.33
CA ALA A 97 -29.79 -9.00 -39.63
C ALA A 97 -30.99 -8.43 -40.43
N LEU A 98 -31.41 -7.20 -40.15
CA LEU A 98 -32.47 -6.50 -40.88
C LEU A 98 -32.04 -6.19 -42.32
N ASP A 99 -30.83 -5.68 -42.51
CA ASP A 99 -30.27 -5.39 -43.83
C ASP A 99 -30.16 -6.67 -44.67
N ALA A 100 -29.66 -7.76 -44.08
CA ALA A 100 -29.62 -9.06 -44.74
C ALA A 100 -31.02 -9.57 -45.13
N TYR A 101 -32.02 -9.39 -44.26
CA TYR A 101 -33.41 -9.76 -44.57
C TYR A 101 -33.95 -8.96 -45.75
N VAL A 102 -33.79 -7.63 -45.75
CA VAL A 102 -34.27 -6.76 -46.83
C VAL A 102 -33.58 -7.13 -48.16
N GLN A 103 -32.29 -7.44 -48.14
CA GLN A 103 -31.58 -7.92 -49.33
C GLN A 103 -32.16 -9.23 -49.89
N ILE A 104 -32.43 -10.21 -49.03
CA ILE A 104 -32.94 -11.52 -49.44
C ILE A 104 -34.42 -11.45 -49.87
N LYS A 105 -35.23 -10.66 -49.16
CA LYS A 105 -36.69 -10.67 -49.32
C LYS A 105 -37.24 -9.54 -50.19
N GLY A 106 -36.49 -8.46 -50.38
CA GLY A 106 -36.86 -7.29 -51.18
C GLY A 106 -37.76 -6.30 -50.40
N PRO A 107 -37.69 -5.00 -50.74
CA PRO A 107 -38.32 -3.92 -49.95
C PRO A 107 -39.85 -3.87 -50.00
N ASP A 108 -40.50 -4.55 -50.96
CA ASP A 108 -41.94 -4.44 -51.20
C ASP A 108 -42.81 -5.45 -50.42
N LYS A 109 -42.21 -6.27 -49.54
CA LYS A 109 -42.96 -7.27 -48.76
C LYS A 109 -43.67 -6.71 -47.53
N SER A 110 -43.34 -5.49 -47.09
CA SER A 110 -44.02 -4.82 -45.98
C SER A 110 -45.26 -4.00 -46.41
N ARG A 111 -45.67 -4.08 -47.69
CA ARG A 111 -46.82 -3.35 -48.27
C ARG A 111 -48.04 -4.25 -48.58
N LEU A 112 -48.15 -5.39 -47.93
CA LEU A 112 -49.31 -6.30 -48.00
C LEU A 112 -49.97 -6.47 -46.64
#